data_AF-A0A6I6GXM5-F1
#
_entry.id   AF-A0A6I6GXM5-F1
#
_cell.length_a   1.000
_cell.length_b   1.000
_cell.length_c   1.000
_cell.angle_alpha   90.00
_cell.angle_beta   90.00
_cell.angle_gamma   90.00
#
_symmetry.space_group_name_H-M   'P 1'
#
loop_
_entity.id
_entity.type
_entity.pdbx_description
1 polymer ?
#
loop_
_entity_poly.entity_id
_entity_poly.type
_entity_poly.pdbx_seq_one_letter_code
_entity_poly.pdbx_strand_id
1 'polypeptide(L)'
;MKQAFFAIAAASGMLLAGYSAGAQTLFTYGKKNVTQQEFLKAFQKNPTATQSPTAIQDYLPLYINYKLKVQFAYDEGMDSLPAQQDELYQYQEQLTESFIARQSNTEALVTEAMQRSQHDRFVRHLSIPFEPGNATSEQKAKQLADAAFAQLQSKVAFTKVLNQYSSDEDAKKQGGIVGWITAFTLPYFYETAVYTAKPGSATAPVKGSDAYHLFL
;
A
#
# COMPACT_ATOMS: atom_id res chain seq x y z
N MET A 1 62.34 -48.31 9.42
CA MET A 1 62.21 -48.27 10.89
C MET A 1 61.06 -47.36 11.25
N LYS A 2 60.14 -47.86 12.07
CA LYS A 2 58.95 -47.16 12.57
C LYS A 2 59.37 -46.02 13.51
N GLN A 3 58.76 -44.85 13.38
CA GLN A 3 58.69 -43.85 14.46
C GLN A 3 57.28 -43.25 14.40
N ALA A 4 56.61 -43.28 15.55
CA ALA A 4 55.21 -42.97 15.74
C ALA A 4 55.08 -41.75 16.65
N PHE A 5 54.02 -40.97 16.44
CA PHE A 5 53.36 -40.02 17.36
C PHE A 5 54.15 -38.85 17.96
N PHE A 6 53.68 -37.62 17.72
CA PHE A 6 52.88 -36.88 18.72
C PHE A 6 52.22 -35.66 18.04
N ALA A 7 50.89 -35.65 18.04
CA ALA A 7 50.11 -34.48 17.66
C ALA A 7 50.01 -33.55 18.88
N ILE A 8 50.49 -32.32 18.75
CA ILE A 8 50.23 -31.24 19.71
C ILE A 8 49.17 -30.35 19.07
N ALA A 9 47.94 -30.47 19.56
CA ALA A 9 46.87 -29.54 19.27
C ALA A 9 47.16 -28.22 20.00
N ALA A 10 47.67 -27.22 19.29
CA ALA A 10 47.71 -25.85 19.77
C ALA A 10 46.34 -25.22 19.52
N ALA A 11 45.50 -25.20 20.55
CA ALA A 11 44.28 -24.39 20.59
C ALA A 11 44.69 -22.91 20.60
N SER A 12 44.75 -22.29 19.43
CA SER A 12 44.80 -20.83 19.33
C SER A 12 43.45 -20.28 19.74
N GLY A 13 43.35 -19.85 21.00
CA GLY A 13 42.24 -19.05 21.51
C GLY A 13 42.11 -17.79 20.66
N MET A 14 41.08 -17.76 19.83
CA MET A 14 40.69 -16.58 19.08
C MET A 14 40.08 -15.59 20.09
N LEU A 15 40.92 -14.69 20.61
CA LEU A 15 40.47 -13.48 21.31
C LEU A 15 39.65 -12.67 20.31
N LEU A 16 38.33 -12.84 20.35
CA LEU A 16 37.36 -11.93 19.76
C LEU A 16 37.48 -10.60 20.50
N ALA A 17 38.45 -9.79 20.11
CA ALA A 17 38.39 -8.36 20.35
C ALA A 17 37.12 -7.88 19.63
N GLY A 18 36.11 -7.50 20.41
CA GLY A 18 34.93 -6.83 19.88
C GLY A 18 35.38 -5.55 19.19
N TYR A 19 35.55 -5.60 17.88
CA TYR A 19 35.67 -4.40 17.07
C TYR A 19 34.36 -3.65 17.24
N SER A 20 34.40 -2.60 18.04
CA SER A 20 33.41 -1.54 17.96
C SER A 20 33.56 -0.99 16.55
N ALA A 21 32.68 -1.40 15.64
CA ALA A 21 32.61 -0.87 14.29
C ALA A 21 32.16 0.59 14.38
N GLY A 22 33.05 1.47 14.81
CA GLY A 22 32.86 2.91 14.73
C GLY A 22 32.79 3.25 13.25
N ALA A 23 31.63 3.70 12.78
CA ALA A 23 31.44 4.11 11.40
C ALA A 23 32.58 5.07 10.99
N GLN A 24 33.25 4.77 9.88
CA GLN A 24 34.43 5.52 9.42
C GLN A 24 34.08 7.02 9.36
N THR A 25 34.82 7.85 10.10
CA THR A 25 34.66 9.31 10.02
C THR A 25 35.16 9.77 8.65
N LEU A 26 34.31 10.50 7.93
CA LEU A 26 34.61 11.03 6.61
C LEU A 26 35.24 12.44 6.71
N PHE A 27 34.66 13.30 7.56
CA PHE A 27 35.22 14.61 7.88
C PHE A 27 34.70 15.13 9.22
N THR A 28 35.32 16.20 9.73
CA THR A 28 34.97 16.86 10.99
C THR A 28 34.71 18.35 10.77
N TYR A 29 33.86 18.95 11.60
CA TYR A 29 33.61 20.39 11.62
C TYR A 29 33.35 20.83 13.07
N GLY A 30 34.17 21.75 13.57
CA GLY A 30 34.18 22.09 14.99
C GLY A 30 34.44 20.86 15.86
N LYS A 31 33.53 20.59 16.82
CA LYS A 31 33.58 19.40 17.70
C LYS A 31 32.77 18.21 17.17
N LYS A 32 32.15 18.33 15.99
CA LYS A 32 31.28 17.31 15.40
C LYS A 32 32.02 16.55 14.30
N ASN A 33 31.62 15.30 14.09
CA ASN A 33 32.10 14.45 13.00
C ASN A 33 30.92 14.04 12.11
N VAL A 34 31.22 13.73 10.85
CA VAL A 34 30.29 13.10 9.90
C VAL A 34 30.88 11.76 9.51
N THR A 35 30.07 10.71 9.62
CA THR A 35 30.46 9.36 9.22
C THR A 35 30.19 9.11 7.73
N GLN A 36 30.91 8.17 7.14
CA GLN A 36 30.67 7.72 5.76
C GLN A 36 29.20 7.30 5.55
N GLN A 37 28.62 6.58 6.52
CA GLN A 37 27.23 6.12 6.44
C GLN A 37 26.23 7.28 6.42
N GLU A 38 26.42 8.28 7.28
CA GLU A 38 25.58 9.48 7.30
C GLU A 38 25.67 10.23 5.96
N PHE A 39 26.88 10.43 5.46
CA PHE A 39 27.12 11.09 4.17
C PHE A 39 26.46 10.35 3.00
N LEU A 40 26.63 9.03 2.92
CA LEU A 40 26.01 8.23 1.85
C LEU A 40 24.48 8.26 1.93
N LYS A 41 23.91 8.23 3.14
CA LYS A 41 22.47 8.36 3.34
C LYS A 41 21.95 9.73 2.87
N ALA A 42 22.69 10.80 3.12
CA ALA A 42 22.36 12.13 2.63
C ALA A 42 22.49 12.24 1.09
N PHE A 43 23.56 11.68 0.52
CA PHE A 43 23.79 11.63 -0.93
C PHE A 43 22.66 10.89 -1.66
N GLN A 44 22.25 9.72 -1.16
CA GLN A 44 21.19 8.90 -1.78
C GLN A 44 19.81 9.54 -1.73
N LYS A 45 19.57 10.46 -0.79
CA LYS A 45 18.31 11.23 -0.72
C LYS A 45 18.25 12.36 -1.74
N ASN A 46 19.35 12.69 -2.40
CA ASN A 46 19.36 13.71 -3.45
C ASN A 46 18.71 13.14 -4.73
N PRO A 47 17.58 13.70 -5.20
CA PRO A 47 16.82 13.14 -6.32
C PRO A 47 17.59 13.12 -7.67
N THR A 48 18.71 13.83 -7.77
CA THR A 48 19.60 13.83 -8.95
C THR A 48 20.87 12.99 -8.79
N ALA A 49 21.00 12.26 -7.68
CA ALA A 49 22.20 11.46 -7.40
C ALA A 49 22.30 10.24 -8.32
N THR A 50 23.08 10.36 -9.40
CA THR A 50 23.66 9.20 -10.07
C THR A 50 24.78 8.65 -9.20
N GLN A 51 24.81 7.35 -8.92
CA GLN A 51 25.86 6.70 -8.12
C GLN A 51 27.17 6.57 -8.91
N SER A 52 27.74 7.70 -9.35
CA SER A 52 29.05 7.75 -9.99
C SER A 52 30.11 8.28 -9.01
N PRO A 53 31.37 7.84 -9.12
CA PRO A 53 32.46 8.36 -8.30
C PRO A 53 32.58 9.88 -8.37
N THR A 54 32.36 10.47 -9.55
CA THR A 54 32.39 11.92 -9.78
C THR A 54 31.26 12.64 -9.03
N ALA A 55 30.02 12.13 -9.10
CA ALA A 55 28.90 12.75 -8.39
C ALA A 55 29.08 12.73 -6.86
N ILE A 56 29.69 11.66 -6.33
CA ILE A 56 30.04 11.56 -4.91
C ILE A 56 31.09 12.61 -4.53
N GLN A 57 32.11 12.79 -5.37
CA GLN A 57 33.17 13.80 -5.16
C GLN A 57 32.62 15.23 -5.20
N ASP A 58 31.72 15.52 -6.14
CA ASP A 58 31.11 16.85 -6.29
C ASP A 58 30.14 17.20 -5.15
N TYR A 59 29.48 16.18 -4.58
CA TYR A 59 28.55 16.38 -3.47
C TYR A 59 29.25 16.64 -2.13
N LEU A 60 30.47 16.13 -1.94
CA LEU A 60 31.18 16.26 -0.67
C LEU A 60 31.38 17.72 -0.22
N PRO A 61 31.89 18.65 -1.06
CA PRO A 61 31.97 20.07 -0.70
C PRO A 61 30.61 20.70 -0.38
N LEU A 62 29.56 20.33 -1.12
CA LEU A 62 28.20 20.83 -0.87
C LEU A 62 27.69 20.41 0.50
N TYR A 63 27.91 19.15 0.86
CA TYR A 63 27.49 18.60 2.15
C TYR A 63 28.30 19.20 3.31
N ILE A 64 29.60 19.43 3.15
CA ILE A 64 30.43 20.15 4.12
C ILE A 64 29.89 21.56 4.34
N ASN A 65 29.65 22.32 3.26
CA ASN A 65 29.10 23.67 3.34
C ASN A 65 27.72 23.71 3.99
N TYR A 66 26.87 22.73 3.70
CA TYR A 66 25.58 22.57 4.35
C TYR A 66 25.73 22.41 5.87
N LYS A 67 26.60 21.50 6.33
CA LYS A 67 26.85 21.28 7.76
C LYS A 67 27.38 22.52 8.47
N LEU A 68 28.29 23.25 7.83
CA LEU A 68 28.82 24.51 8.37
C LEU A 68 27.73 25.59 8.49
N LYS A 69 26.87 25.75 7.48
CA LYS A 69 25.75 26.70 7.53
C LYS A 69 24.75 26.36 8.63
N VAL A 70 24.43 25.07 8.78
CA VAL A 70 23.54 24.59 9.86
C VAL A 70 24.17 24.85 11.22
N GLN A 71 25.48 24.58 11.39
CA GLN A 71 26.17 24.86 12.64
C GLN A 71 26.14 26.35 12.98
N PHE A 72 26.42 27.21 12.00
CA PHE A 72 26.31 28.66 12.17
C PHE A 72 24.92 29.09 12.62
N ALA A 73 23.86 28.55 12.01
CA ALA A 73 22.49 28.85 12.42
C ALA A 73 22.20 28.47 13.88
N TYR A 74 22.72 27.32 14.36
CA TYR A 74 22.62 26.94 15.77
C TYR A 74 23.44 27.86 16.68
N ASP A 75 24.65 28.24 16.27
CA ASP A 75 25.52 29.11 17.06
C ASP A 75 24.90 30.52 17.23
N GLU A 76 24.15 30.98 16.23
CA GLU A 76 23.37 32.23 16.26
C GLU A 76 21.96 32.08 16.88
N GLY A 77 21.62 30.88 17.38
CA GLY A 77 20.33 30.60 18.02
C GLY A 77 19.11 30.71 17.10
N MET A 78 19.31 30.61 15.79
CA MET A 78 18.25 30.77 14.79
C MET A 78 17.19 29.67 14.86
N ASP A 79 17.54 28.51 15.41
CA ASP A 79 16.61 27.40 15.68
C ASP A 79 15.59 27.70 16.78
N SER A 80 15.87 28.69 17.64
CA SER A 80 14.97 29.11 18.72
C SER A 80 14.03 30.25 18.34
N LEU A 81 14.12 30.76 17.10
CA LEU A 81 13.27 31.84 16.62
C LEU A 81 11.80 31.38 16.58
N PRO A 82 10.83 32.23 16.99
CA PRO A 82 9.41 31.87 16.99
C PRO A 82 8.92 31.35 15.64
N ALA A 83 9.31 31.99 14.53
CA ALA A 83 8.94 31.56 13.20
C ALA A 83 9.44 30.13 12.86
N GLN A 84 10.61 29.72 13.36
CA GLN A 84 11.15 28.38 13.12
C GLN A 84 10.45 27.32 13.96
N GLN A 85 10.08 27.67 15.20
CA GLN A 85 9.27 26.82 16.08
C GLN A 85 7.86 26.62 15.53
N ASP A 86 7.24 27.69 15.04
CA ASP A 86 5.92 27.66 14.40
C ASP A 86 5.96 26.77 13.14
N GLU A 87 6.97 26.93 12.27
CA GLU A 87 7.15 26.08 11.10
C GLU A 87 7.34 24.60 11.48
N LEU A 88 8.16 24.31 12.50
CA LEU A 88 8.38 22.95 12.97
C LEU A 88 7.08 22.33 13.50
N TYR A 89 6.30 23.08 14.27
CA TYR A 89 5.01 22.64 14.80
C TYR A 89 4.04 22.32 13.66
N GLN A 90 3.90 23.22 12.68
CA GLN A 90 3.04 22.99 11.52
C GLN A 90 3.47 21.78 10.70
N TYR A 91 4.78 21.57 10.53
CA TYR A 91 5.31 20.39 9.84
C TYR A 91 5.01 19.09 10.61
N GLN A 92 5.13 19.11 11.94
CA GLN A 92 4.79 17.97 12.80
C GLN A 92 3.30 17.61 12.72
N GLU A 93 2.41 18.60 12.73
CA GLU A 93 0.96 18.39 12.57
C GLU A 93 0.64 17.71 11.22
N GLN A 94 1.18 18.23 10.12
CA GLN A 94 0.98 17.66 8.78
C GLN A 94 1.47 16.21 8.66
N LEU A 95 2.61 15.89 9.28
CA LEU A 95 3.12 14.52 9.31
C LEU A 95 2.25 13.61 10.17
N THR A 96 1.75 14.11 11.30
CA THR A 96 0.93 13.35 12.23
C THR A 96 -0.41 12.96 11.62
N GLU A 97 -1.12 13.91 11.00
CA GLU A 97 -2.39 13.61 10.31
C GLU A 97 -2.20 12.59 9.19
N SER A 98 -1.21 12.80 8.32
CA SER A 98 -0.97 11.90 7.19
C SER A 98 -0.49 10.50 7.62
N PHE A 99 0.27 10.41 8.71
CA PHE A 99 0.75 9.14 9.24
C PHE A 99 -0.36 8.36 9.96
N ILE A 100 -1.12 9.02 10.85
CA ILE A 100 -2.23 8.40 11.59
C ILE A 100 -3.32 7.95 10.62
N ALA A 101 -3.72 8.80 9.66
CA ALA A 101 -4.73 8.44 8.67
C ALA A 101 -4.27 7.25 7.81
N ARG A 102 -2.99 7.23 7.38
CA ARG A 102 -2.45 6.11 6.59
C ARG A 102 -2.41 4.83 7.41
N GLN A 103 -1.97 4.88 8.66
CA GLN A 103 -1.90 3.70 9.52
C GLN A 103 -3.29 3.15 9.81
N SER A 104 -4.23 4.00 10.22
CA SER A 104 -5.62 3.60 10.50
C SER A 104 -6.31 3.01 9.27
N ASN A 105 -6.16 3.61 8.10
CA ASN A 105 -6.75 3.09 6.86
C ASN A 105 -6.11 1.75 6.45
N THR A 106 -4.80 1.59 6.68
CA THR A 106 -4.09 0.34 6.37
C THR A 106 -4.54 -0.79 7.29
N GLU A 107 -4.62 -0.54 8.60
CA GLU A 107 -5.07 -1.54 9.58
C GLU A 107 -6.51 -1.99 9.34
N ALA A 108 -7.39 -1.05 8.95
CA ALA A 108 -8.77 -1.37 8.58
C ALA A 108 -8.86 -2.28 7.35
N LEU A 109 -8.11 -1.96 6.28
CA LEU A 109 -8.08 -2.78 5.06
C LEU A 109 -7.45 -4.17 5.30
N VAL A 110 -6.41 -4.26 6.14
CA VAL A 110 -5.82 -5.54 6.54
C VAL A 110 -6.84 -6.38 7.32
N THR A 111 -7.53 -5.77 8.28
CA THR A 111 -8.56 -6.46 9.07
C THR A 111 -9.70 -6.95 8.19
N GLU A 112 -10.18 -6.10 7.28
CA GLU A 112 -11.21 -6.46 6.30
C GLU A 112 -10.77 -7.63 5.42
N ALA A 113 -9.56 -7.57 4.85
CA ALA A 113 -9.01 -8.65 4.04
C ALA A 113 -8.93 -9.97 4.82
N MET A 114 -8.44 -9.92 6.06
CA MET A 114 -8.36 -11.09 6.93
C MET A 114 -9.73 -11.66 7.30
N GLN A 115 -10.75 -10.82 7.45
CA GLN A 115 -12.13 -11.28 7.70
C GLN A 115 -12.72 -11.94 6.45
N ARG A 116 -12.55 -11.32 5.29
CA ARG A 116 -13.05 -11.86 4.01
C ARG A 116 -12.37 -13.19 3.67
N SER A 117 -11.07 -13.32 3.93
CA SER A 117 -10.31 -14.56 3.64
C SER A 117 -10.68 -15.77 4.51
N GLN A 118 -11.49 -15.58 5.55
CA GLN A 118 -11.91 -16.70 6.42
C GLN A 118 -13.04 -17.53 5.81
N HIS A 119 -13.80 -16.99 4.86
CA HIS A 119 -14.98 -17.64 4.32
C HIS A 119 -15.16 -17.35 2.83
N ASP A 120 -15.36 -18.40 2.04
CA ASP A 120 -15.71 -18.24 0.63
C ASP A 120 -17.20 -17.90 0.46
N ARG A 121 -17.53 -17.23 -0.64
CA ARG A 121 -18.90 -16.91 -1.03
C ARG A 121 -19.24 -17.59 -2.36
N PHE A 122 -20.34 -18.33 -2.39
CA PHE A 122 -20.91 -18.78 -3.65
C PHE A 122 -21.75 -17.64 -4.23
N VAL A 123 -21.39 -17.17 -5.43
CA VAL A 123 -21.96 -15.96 -6.02
C VAL A 123 -22.69 -16.29 -7.31
N ARG A 124 -23.87 -15.66 -7.47
CA ARG A 124 -24.51 -15.47 -8.77
C ARG A 124 -24.44 -14.01 -9.19
N HIS A 125 -24.38 -13.77 -10.49
CA HIS A 125 -24.20 -12.45 -11.09
C HIS A 125 -25.21 -12.21 -12.22
N LEU A 126 -25.70 -10.97 -12.26
CA LEU A 126 -26.53 -10.40 -13.32
C LEU A 126 -25.90 -9.05 -13.71
N SER A 127 -25.64 -8.86 -15.00
CA SER A 127 -25.28 -7.56 -15.57
C SER A 127 -26.39 -7.01 -16.45
N ILE A 128 -26.55 -5.69 -16.41
CA ILE A 128 -27.43 -4.91 -17.29
C ILE A 128 -26.56 -3.83 -17.95
N PRO A 129 -26.18 -4.00 -19.23
CA PRO A 129 -25.22 -3.12 -19.88
C PRO A 129 -25.82 -1.75 -20.25
N PHE A 130 -24.95 -0.77 -20.39
CA PHE A 130 -25.22 0.54 -20.98
C PHE A 130 -24.05 0.98 -21.85
N GLU A 131 -24.27 1.98 -22.70
CA GLU A 131 -23.21 2.59 -23.52
C GLU A 131 -22.45 3.64 -22.70
N PRO A 132 -21.14 3.48 -22.48
CA PRO A 132 -20.35 4.47 -21.75
C PRO A 132 -20.41 5.85 -22.42
N GLY A 133 -20.67 6.89 -21.64
CA GLY A 133 -20.80 8.27 -22.13
C GLY A 133 -22.18 8.62 -22.69
N ASN A 134 -23.12 7.66 -22.77
CA ASN A 134 -24.51 7.92 -23.16
C ASN A 134 -25.43 7.93 -21.92
N ALA A 135 -25.77 9.14 -21.45
CA ALA A 135 -26.59 9.32 -20.25
C ALA A 135 -27.98 8.68 -20.34
N THR A 136 -28.61 8.70 -21.53
CA THR A 136 -29.93 8.09 -21.75
C THR A 136 -29.85 6.56 -21.65
N SER A 137 -28.79 5.97 -22.22
CA SER A 137 -28.53 4.53 -22.12
C SER A 137 -28.28 4.11 -20.67
N GLU A 138 -27.43 4.86 -19.96
CA GLU A 138 -27.14 4.59 -18.55
C GLU A 138 -28.39 4.70 -17.66
N GLN A 139 -29.20 5.74 -17.84
CA GLN A 139 -30.42 5.94 -17.06
C GLN A 139 -31.41 4.79 -17.28
N LYS A 140 -31.55 4.30 -18.52
CA LYS A 140 -32.39 3.14 -18.83
C LYS A 140 -31.87 1.87 -18.15
N ALA A 141 -30.56 1.62 -18.21
CA ALA A 141 -29.96 0.48 -17.54
C ALA A 141 -30.13 0.55 -16.01
N LYS A 142 -30.00 1.74 -15.42
CA LYS A 142 -30.25 1.96 -13.99
C LYS A 142 -31.69 1.60 -13.61
N GLN A 143 -32.68 2.06 -14.37
CA GLN A 143 -34.09 1.74 -14.12
C GLN A 143 -34.38 0.23 -14.19
N LEU A 144 -33.78 -0.45 -15.18
CA LEU A 144 -33.90 -1.90 -15.31
C LEU A 144 -33.22 -2.63 -14.13
N ALA A 145 -32.06 -2.15 -13.70
CA ALA A 145 -31.33 -2.70 -12.55
C ALA A 145 -32.09 -2.51 -11.23
N ASP A 146 -32.72 -1.36 -11.04
CA ASP A 146 -33.58 -1.09 -9.88
C ASP A 146 -34.81 -2.00 -9.87
N ALA A 147 -35.43 -2.21 -11.04
CA ALA A 147 -36.56 -3.13 -11.18
C ALA A 147 -36.15 -4.59 -10.90
N ALA A 148 -35.00 -5.03 -11.42
CA ALA A 148 -34.45 -6.35 -11.14
C ALA A 148 -34.16 -6.53 -9.63
N PHE A 149 -33.55 -5.53 -9.00
CA PHE A 149 -33.30 -5.53 -7.56
C PHE A 149 -34.60 -5.62 -6.75
N ALA A 150 -35.64 -4.86 -7.10
CA ALA A 150 -36.93 -4.90 -6.42
C ALA A 150 -37.60 -6.28 -6.50
N GLN A 151 -37.49 -6.97 -7.64
CA GLN A 151 -37.96 -8.35 -7.76
C GLN A 151 -37.18 -9.32 -6.87
N LEU A 152 -35.85 -9.19 -6.82
CA LEU A 152 -35.00 -10.02 -5.96
C LEU A 152 -35.27 -9.79 -4.47
N GLN A 153 -35.53 -8.54 -4.06
CA GLN A 153 -35.97 -8.21 -2.70
C GLN A 153 -37.31 -8.85 -2.37
N SER A 154 -38.21 -8.94 -3.36
CA SER A 154 -39.49 -9.63 -3.26
C SER A 154 -39.38 -11.17 -3.37
N LYS A 155 -38.16 -11.71 -3.27
CA LYS A 155 -37.86 -13.16 -3.31
C LYS A 155 -38.25 -13.88 -4.61
N VAL A 156 -38.34 -13.15 -5.72
CA VAL A 156 -38.42 -13.77 -7.05
C VAL A 156 -37.12 -14.54 -7.30
N ALA A 157 -37.24 -15.76 -7.86
CA ALA A 157 -36.09 -16.61 -8.13
C ALA A 157 -35.06 -15.91 -9.04
N PHE A 158 -33.77 -15.95 -8.65
CA PHE A 158 -32.70 -15.24 -9.36
C PHE A 158 -32.65 -15.59 -10.85
N THR A 159 -32.81 -16.86 -11.22
CA THR A 159 -32.81 -17.30 -12.61
C THR A 159 -33.94 -16.71 -13.44
N LYS A 160 -35.12 -16.44 -12.82
CA LYS A 160 -36.22 -15.75 -13.51
C LYS A 160 -35.87 -14.29 -13.79
N VAL A 161 -35.32 -13.59 -12.79
CA VAL A 161 -34.88 -12.20 -12.93
C VAL A 161 -33.74 -12.12 -13.96
N LEU A 162 -32.77 -13.03 -13.89
CA LEU A 162 -31.66 -13.13 -14.84
C LEU A 162 -32.17 -13.28 -16.28
N ASN A 163 -33.11 -14.20 -16.52
CA ASN A 163 -33.70 -14.41 -17.85
C ASN A 163 -34.47 -13.19 -18.35
N GLN A 164 -35.11 -12.44 -17.46
CA GLN A 164 -35.89 -11.27 -17.79
C GLN A 164 -35.01 -10.05 -18.12
N TYR A 165 -33.93 -9.82 -17.37
CA TYR A 165 -33.19 -8.55 -17.41
C TYR A 165 -31.79 -8.66 -18.02
N SER A 166 -31.16 -9.83 -18.05
CA SER A 166 -29.82 -9.98 -18.63
C SER A 166 -29.89 -10.01 -20.15
N SER A 167 -28.86 -9.46 -20.79
CA SER A 167 -28.58 -9.65 -22.21
C SER A 167 -27.54 -10.76 -22.47
N ASP A 168 -26.97 -11.35 -21.42
CA ASP A 168 -25.94 -12.40 -21.53
C ASP A 168 -26.59 -13.78 -21.60
N GLU A 169 -26.62 -14.37 -22.80
CA GLU A 169 -27.22 -15.67 -23.05
C GLU A 169 -26.46 -16.83 -22.38
N ASP A 170 -25.15 -16.70 -22.18
CA ASP A 170 -24.36 -17.74 -21.53
C ASP A 170 -24.55 -17.69 -20.02
N ALA A 171 -24.61 -16.49 -19.43
CA ALA A 171 -25.02 -16.32 -18.04
C ALA A 171 -26.42 -16.91 -17.79
N LYS A 172 -27.40 -16.64 -18.68
CA LYS A 172 -28.75 -17.23 -18.57
C LYS A 172 -28.72 -18.76 -18.54
N LYS A 173 -27.99 -19.39 -19.48
CA LYS A 173 -27.85 -20.86 -19.55
C LYS A 173 -27.22 -21.43 -18.29
N GLN A 174 -26.25 -20.73 -17.72
CA GLN A 174 -25.53 -21.15 -16.51
C GLN A 174 -26.22 -20.69 -15.21
N GLY A 175 -27.38 -20.04 -15.30
CA GLY A 175 -28.12 -19.52 -14.14
C GLY A 175 -27.37 -18.41 -13.38
N GLY A 176 -26.46 -17.71 -14.06
CA GLY A 176 -25.66 -16.61 -13.56
C GLY A 176 -24.60 -17.04 -12.56
N ILE A 177 -24.19 -18.32 -12.54
CA ILE A 177 -23.25 -18.83 -11.55
C ILE A 177 -21.84 -18.31 -11.86
N VAL A 178 -21.28 -17.53 -10.93
CA VAL A 178 -19.84 -17.20 -10.91
C VAL A 178 -19.07 -18.30 -10.18
N GLY A 179 -19.69 -18.90 -9.15
CA GLY A 179 -19.10 -19.96 -8.35
C GLY A 179 -18.57 -19.45 -7.02
N TRP A 180 -17.65 -20.21 -6.43
CA TRP A 180 -17.00 -19.83 -5.18
C TRP A 180 -15.94 -18.77 -5.44
N ILE A 181 -16.03 -17.66 -4.71
CA ILE A 181 -15.01 -16.62 -4.66
C ILE A 181 -14.42 -16.55 -3.26
N THR A 182 -13.16 -16.14 -3.18
CA THR A 182 -12.46 -15.80 -1.94
C THR A 182 -12.01 -14.34 -1.95
N ALA A 183 -11.40 -13.85 -0.88
CA ALA A 183 -10.85 -12.49 -0.84
C ALA A 183 -9.86 -12.24 -1.99
N PHE A 184 -9.87 -11.03 -2.53
CA PHE A 184 -9.06 -10.58 -3.68
C PHE A 184 -9.39 -11.23 -5.02
N THR A 185 -10.52 -11.95 -5.13
CA THR A 185 -10.95 -12.55 -6.41
C THR A 185 -11.64 -11.54 -7.32
N LEU A 186 -12.29 -10.53 -6.74
CA LEU A 186 -13.03 -9.50 -7.46
C LEU A 186 -12.40 -8.11 -7.25
N PRO A 187 -12.60 -7.17 -8.18
CA PRO A 187 -12.35 -5.76 -7.92
C PRO A 187 -13.00 -5.30 -6.61
N TYR A 188 -12.28 -4.46 -5.86
CA TYR A 188 -12.60 -4.11 -4.46
C TYR A 188 -14.06 -3.71 -4.23
N PHE A 189 -14.65 -2.92 -5.13
CA PHE A 189 -16.02 -2.44 -4.99
C PHE A 189 -17.08 -3.53 -5.22
N TYR A 190 -16.84 -4.48 -6.12
CA TYR A 190 -17.70 -5.66 -6.29
C TYR A 190 -17.56 -6.62 -5.12
N GLU A 191 -16.32 -6.87 -4.69
CA GLU A 191 -16.06 -7.71 -3.51
C GLU A 191 -16.77 -7.13 -2.28
N THR A 192 -16.65 -5.82 -2.07
CA THR A 192 -17.32 -5.15 -0.96
C THR A 192 -18.84 -5.33 -1.04
N ALA A 193 -19.44 -5.19 -2.22
CA ALA A 193 -20.88 -5.45 -2.37
C ALA A 193 -21.26 -6.90 -2.01
N VAL A 194 -20.47 -7.89 -2.45
CA VAL A 194 -20.73 -9.30 -2.16
C VAL A 194 -20.55 -9.63 -0.68
N TYR A 195 -19.46 -9.19 -0.05
CA TYR A 195 -19.15 -9.53 1.35
C TYR A 195 -19.99 -8.75 2.37
N THR A 196 -20.53 -7.58 2.00
CA THR A 196 -21.47 -6.82 2.84
C THR A 196 -22.91 -7.31 2.72
N ALA A 197 -23.26 -7.98 1.62
CA ALA A 197 -24.58 -8.57 1.46
C ALA A 197 -24.79 -9.74 2.42
N LYS A 198 -26.01 -9.85 2.95
CA LYS A 198 -26.43 -11.01 3.74
C LYS A 198 -26.55 -12.23 2.81
N PRO A 199 -26.08 -13.42 3.21
CA PRO A 199 -26.27 -14.64 2.42
C PRO A 199 -27.73 -14.83 1.99
N GLY A 200 -27.96 -15.09 0.70
CA GLY A 200 -29.29 -15.24 0.12
C GLY A 200 -30.05 -13.92 -0.10
N SER A 201 -29.39 -12.77 -0.01
CA SER A 201 -29.93 -11.45 -0.36
C SER A 201 -29.12 -10.83 -1.48
N ALA A 202 -29.81 -10.25 -2.47
CA ALA A 202 -29.13 -9.60 -3.58
C ALA A 202 -28.51 -8.27 -3.15
N THR A 203 -27.40 -7.89 -3.79
CA THR A 203 -26.81 -6.54 -3.66
C THR A 203 -27.70 -5.51 -4.34
N ALA A 204 -27.62 -4.26 -3.87
CA ALA A 204 -28.09 -3.14 -4.68
C ALA A 204 -27.30 -3.09 -6.01
N PRO A 205 -27.84 -2.46 -7.08
CA PRO A 205 -27.11 -2.30 -8.33
C PRO A 205 -25.78 -1.57 -8.14
N VAL A 206 -24.69 -2.26 -8.49
CA VAL A 206 -23.32 -1.71 -8.45
C VAL A 206 -22.96 -1.21 -9.84
N LYS A 207 -22.69 0.09 -9.98
CA LYS A 207 -22.29 0.69 -11.26
C LYS A 207 -20.85 0.29 -11.62
N GLY A 208 -20.68 -0.37 -12.75
CA GLY A 208 -19.41 -0.59 -13.43
C GLY A 208 -19.13 0.46 -14.52
N SER A 209 -18.14 0.18 -15.37
CA SER A 209 -17.77 1.04 -16.50
C SER A 209 -18.85 1.13 -17.58
N ASP A 210 -19.56 0.02 -17.79
CA ASP A 210 -20.40 -0.26 -18.95
C ASP A 210 -21.64 -1.10 -18.58
N ALA A 211 -21.86 -1.38 -17.30
CA ALA A 211 -23.02 -2.12 -16.83
C ALA A 211 -23.37 -1.81 -15.37
N TYR A 212 -24.61 -2.10 -15.00
CA TYR A 212 -25.00 -2.27 -13.61
C TYR A 212 -24.93 -3.76 -13.24
N HIS A 213 -24.28 -4.08 -12.13
CA HIS A 213 -24.05 -5.44 -11.66
C HIS A 213 -24.86 -5.70 -10.39
N LEU A 214 -25.54 -6.84 -10.34
CA LEU A 214 -26.21 -7.35 -9.16
C LEU A 214 -25.63 -8.71 -8.81
N PHE A 215 -25.37 -8.95 -7.54
CA PHE A 215 -24.85 -10.21 -7.02
C PHE A 215 -25.83 -10.83 -6.02
N LEU A 216 -25.87 -12.15 -5.91
CA LEU A 216 -26.63 -12.92 -4.92
C LEU A 216 -25.75 -14.01 -4.30
#